data_AF-A0A919F0I5-F1
#
_entry.id   AF-A0A919F0I5-F1
#
_cell.length_a   1.000
_cell.length_b   1.000
_cell.length_c   1.000
_cell.angle_alpha   90.00
_cell.angle_beta   90.00
_cell.angle_gamma   90.00
#
_symmetry.space_group_name_H-M   'P 1'
#
loop_
_entity.id
_entity.type
_entity.pdbx_description
1 polymer ?
#
loop_
_entity_poly.entity_id
_entity_poly.type
_entity_poly.pdbx_seq_one_letter_code
_entity_poly.pdbx_strand_id
1 'polypeptide(L)'
;MDFVLPGAGRRLLWASLCAVVSLVPLTAVPAAAAGALPPPVRPEDAADHLTVVVRHAGAGRDGTYEVSCHPVAGRHPDAAGACRLLDEHTRWGRDPFAPVPPGTSCTLLYGGPATAHVTGTWAGRPVDASYDRGDGCEIGRWDRMVPLLPRMGGSEEGEGAGRGAGQGGGSGSGAGAGAGVCGALGGRIGSVKVRGRTRGAGPCAHAFAVTSSWDLPLIRRRERNPCP
;
A
#
# COMPACT_ATOMS: atom_id res chain seq x y z
N MET A 1 57.34 24.07 8.84
CA MET A 1 56.53 25.01 8.02
C MET A 1 55.06 24.80 8.43
N ASP A 2 54.68 24.91 9.69
CA ASP A 2 54.59 26.15 10.49
C ASP A 2 53.80 27.24 9.76
N PHE A 3 52.48 27.27 10.00
CA PHE A 3 51.75 28.53 10.12
C PHE A 3 50.74 28.42 11.26
N VAL A 4 51.24 28.82 12.42
CA VAL A 4 50.50 29.32 13.58
C VAL A 4 49.94 30.69 13.19
N LEU A 5 48.66 30.97 13.43
CA LEU A 5 48.21 32.05 14.32
C LEU A 5 46.67 32.23 14.32
N PRO A 6 46.10 32.64 15.47
CA PRO A 6 44.68 32.82 15.77
C PRO A 6 44.25 34.30 15.56
N GLY A 7 42.96 34.59 15.72
CA GLY A 7 42.49 35.98 15.70
C GLY A 7 41.05 36.15 16.15
N ALA A 8 40.84 36.16 17.46
CA ALA A 8 39.63 36.68 18.09
C ALA A 8 39.68 38.22 18.18
N GLY A 9 38.50 38.85 18.20
CA GLY A 9 38.31 40.26 18.52
C GLY A 9 38.23 41.14 17.27
N ARG A 10 37.45 42.20 17.22
CA ARG A 10 37.05 43.07 18.33
C ARG A 10 35.93 43.98 17.84
N ARG A 11 34.89 44.11 18.66
CA ARG A 11 33.80 45.08 18.52
C ARG A 11 34.37 46.49 18.55
N LEU A 12 34.01 47.31 17.57
CA LEU A 12 34.04 48.78 17.56
C LEU A 12 32.85 49.18 16.69
N LEU A 13 31.67 49.40 17.26
CA LEU A 13 31.17 50.71 17.65
C LEU A 13 31.61 51.82 16.69
N TRP A 14 30.86 52.00 15.61
CA TRP A 14 30.77 53.28 14.93
C TRP A 14 29.34 53.78 15.00
N ALA A 15 29.12 54.68 15.95
CA ALA A 15 28.07 55.67 15.88
C ALA A 15 28.40 56.62 14.71
N SER A 16 27.44 56.82 13.80
CA SER A 16 27.39 58.04 13.01
C SER A 16 25.96 58.33 12.63
N LEU A 17 25.41 59.32 13.34
CA LEU A 17 24.25 60.11 12.98
C LEU A 17 24.53 60.81 11.64
N CYS A 18 23.73 60.52 10.61
CA CYS A 18 23.39 61.50 9.59
C CYS A 18 21.87 61.40 9.35
N ALA A 19 21.13 62.27 10.02
CA ALA A 19 19.75 62.56 9.69
C ALA A 19 19.71 63.27 8.34
N VAL A 20 19.07 62.64 7.36
CA VAL A 20 18.61 63.32 6.15
C VAL A 20 17.16 62.87 5.93
N VAL A 21 16.23 63.70 6.39
CA VAL A 21 14.79 63.56 6.11
C VAL A 21 14.59 64.01 4.68
N SER A 22 14.50 63.06 3.75
CA SER A 22 14.02 63.30 2.39
C SER A 22 12.56 62.86 2.32
N LEU A 23 11.65 63.84 2.25
CA LEU A 23 10.24 63.62 1.92
C LEU A 23 10.15 63.13 0.47
N VAL A 24 9.99 61.82 0.30
CA VAL A 24 9.59 61.22 -0.98
C VAL A 24 8.06 61.22 -1.04
N PRO A 25 7.43 61.85 -2.05
CA PRO A 25 5.99 61.75 -2.22
C PRO A 25 5.63 60.29 -2.56
N LEU A 26 4.89 59.66 -1.65
CA LEU A 26 4.38 58.30 -1.78
C LEU A 26 3.25 58.31 -2.82
N THR A 27 3.59 58.21 -4.11
CA THR A 27 2.59 57.88 -5.12
C THR A 27 2.21 56.42 -4.93
N ALA A 28 1.10 56.18 -4.25
CA ALA A 28 0.50 54.85 -4.08
C ALA A 28 0.13 54.29 -5.47
N VAL A 29 1.01 53.48 -6.03
CA VAL A 29 0.67 52.61 -7.16
C VAL A 29 -0.31 51.58 -6.60
N PRO A 30 -1.52 51.39 -7.19
CA PRO A 30 -2.35 50.27 -6.78
C PRO A 30 -1.56 49.02 -7.13
N ALA A 31 -1.11 48.29 -6.11
CA ALA A 31 -0.58 46.95 -6.28
C ALA A 31 -1.75 46.12 -6.81
N ALA A 32 -1.82 45.98 -8.13
CA ALA A 32 -2.65 44.98 -8.77
C ALA A 32 -2.26 43.66 -8.10
N ALA A 33 -3.18 43.08 -7.34
CA ALA A 33 -3.02 41.74 -6.81
C ALA A 33 -2.78 40.84 -8.01
N ALA A 34 -1.51 40.52 -8.28
CA ALA A 34 -1.15 39.43 -9.14
C ALA A 34 -1.77 38.21 -8.47
N GLY A 35 -2.96 37.81 -8.93
CA GLY A 35 -3.57 36.57 -8.52
C GLY A 35 -2.51 35.50 -8.71
N ALA A 36 -2.11 34.85 -7.62
CA ALA A 36 -1.19 33.73 -7.68
C ALA A 36 -1.86 32.68 -8.58
N LEU A 37 -1.45 32.64 -9.85
CA LEU A 37 -1.86 31.59 -10.77
C LEU A 37 -1.43 30.27 -10.11
N PRO A 38 -2.34 29.28 -10.00
CA PRO A 38 -1.96 27.99 -9.47
C PRO A 38 -0.76 27.46 -10.27
N PRO A 39 0.22 26.81 -9.62
CA PRO A 39 1.34 26.23 -10.34
C PRO A 39 0.82 25.28 -11.43
N PRO A 40 1.52 25.18 -12.57
CA PRO A 40 1.13 24.23 -13.61
C PRO A 40 1.10 22.83 -13.01
N VAL A 41 -0.05 22.16 -13.09
CA VAL A 41 -0.22 20.77 -12.63
C VAL A 41 0.77 19.89 -13.39
N ARG A 42 1.72 19.29 -12.67
CA ARG A 42 2.61 18.31 -13.26
C ARG A 42 1.86 16.97 -13.31
N PRO A 43 2.23 16.04 -14.20
CA PRO A 43 1.63 14.70 -14.21
C PRO A 43 1.72 14.02 -12.84
N GLU A 44 2.81 14.27 -12.09
CA GLU A 44 2.95 13.80 -10.71
C GLU A 44 2.00 14.47 -9.69
N ASP A 45 1.41 15.62 -10.00
CA ASP A 45 0.40 16.29 -9.17
C ASP A 45 -1.04 15.88 -9.55
N ALA A 46 -1.21 15.12 -10.64
CA ALA A 46 -2.51 14.60 -11.03
C ALA A 46 -2.98 13.62 -9.96
N ALA A 47 -4.15 13.89 -9.39
CA ALA A 47 -4.72 13.01 -8.38
C ALA A 47 -4.88 11.59 -8.94
N ASP A 48 -4.52 10.60 -8.13
CA ASP A 48 -4.80 9.20 -8.42
C ASP A 48 -6.31 9.00 -8.41
N HIS A 49 -6.89 8.90 -9.61
CA HIS A 49 -8.32 8.78 -9.83
C HIS A 49 -8.57 7.70 -10.88
N LEU A 50 -9.34 6.68 -10.50
CA LEU A 50 -9.69 5.57 -11.35
C LEU A 50 -11.21 5.39 -11.41
N THR A 51 -11.69 5.03 -12.59
CA THR A 51 -13.05 4.59 -12.85
C THR A 51 -13.01 3.12 -13.21
N VAL A 52 -13.72 2.30 -12.43
CA VAL A 52 -13.81 0.84 -12.59
C VAL A 52 -15.22 0.51 -13.07
N VAL A 53 -15.34 -0.05 -14.27
CA VAL A 53 -16.62 -0.52 -14.82
C VAL A 53 -16.63 -2.05 -14.77
N VAL A 54 -17.51 -2.63 -13.96
CA VAL A 54 -17.67 -4.08 -13.80
C VAL A 54 -18.96 -4.55 -14.48
N ARG A 55 -18.87 -5.68 -15.19
CA ARG A 55 -20.00 -6.32 -15.88
C ARG A 55 -19.99 -7.82 -15.67
N HIS A 56 -21.18 -8.43 -15.65
CA HIS A 56 -21.37 -9.89 -15.57
C HIS A 56 -20.76 -10.54 -14.30
N ALA A 57 -20.51 -9.76 -13.25
CA ALA A 57 -20.11 -10.21 -11.92
C ALA A 57 -21.32 -10.51 -11.01
N GLY A 58 -22.52 -10.15 -11.44
CA GLY A 58 -23.79 -10.40 -10.76
C GLY A 58 -24.36 -9.16 -10.07
N ALA A 59 -25.61 -9.28 -9.63
CA ALA A 59 -26.32 -8.18 -8.97
C ALA A 59 -25.56 -7.69 -7.73
N GLY A 60 -25.42 -6.37 -7.60
CA GLY A 60 -24.69 -5.73 -6.51
C GLY A 60 -23.16 -5.63 -6.70
N ARG A 61 -22.60 -6.30 -7.71
CA ARG A 61 -21.17 -6.20 -8.10
C ARG A 61 -20.97 -5.52 -9.45
N ASP A 62 -21.97 -5.59 -10.32
CA ASP A 62 -21.98 -4.87 -11.59
C ASP A 62 -22.24 -3.38 -11.36
N GLY A 63 -21.52 -2.52 -12.09
CA GLY A 63 -21.65 -1.08 -11.95
C GLY A 63 -20.43 -0.30 -12.40
N THR A 64 -20.48 1.01 -12.19
CA THR A 64 -19.34 1.91 -12.33
C THR A 64 -18.96 2.43 -10.95
N TYR A 65 -17.69 2.35 -10.62
CA TYR A 65 -17.15 2.73 -9.32
C TYR A 65 -16.00 3.69 -9.53
N GLU A 66 -16.10 4.89 -8.95
CA GLU A 66 -14.98 5.81 -8.89
C GLU A 66 -14.21 5.63 -7.58
N VAL A 67 -12.88 5.66 -7.68
CA VAL A 67 -11.96 5.70 -6.54
C VAL A 67 -10.92 6.79 -6.77
N SER A 68 -10.66 7.58 -5.73
CA SER A 68 -9.52 8.49 -5.65
C SER A 68 -8.68 8.08 -4.44
N CYS A 69 -7.35 8.15 -4.51
CA CYS A 69 -6.48 7.62 -3.44
C CYS A 69 -5.67 8.66 -2.68
N HIS A 70 -5.49 9.86 -3.24
CA HIS A 70 -4.72 10.94 -2.60
C HIS A 70 -5.44 12.28 -2.74
N PRO A 71 -6.47 12.57 -1.91
CA PRO A 71 -6.95 11.78 -0.77
C PRO A 71 -7.94 10.66 -1.15
N VAL A 72 -8.15 9.70 -0.23
CA VAL A 72 -9.10 8.61 -0.41
C VAL A 72 -10.53 9.14 -0.52
N ALA A 73 -11.19 8.90 -1.66
CA ALA A 73 -12.57 9.30 -1.93
C ALA A 73 -13.20 8.43 -3.04
N GLY A 74 -14.49 8.66 -3.34
CA GLY A 74 -15.21 7.98 -4.42
C GLY A 74 -16.38 7.13 -3.92
N ARG A 75 -17.10 6.48 -4.85
CA ARG A 75 -18.26 5.61 -4.55
C ARG A 75 -17.91 4.12 -4.56
N HIS A 76 -16.63 3.79 -4.65
CA HIS A 76 -16.17 2.41 -4.54
C HIS A 76 -16.51 1.82 -3.15
N PRO A 77 -17.09 0.60 -3.06
CA PRO A 77 -17.54 0.01 -1.79
C PRO A 77 -16.44 -0.12 -0.73
N ASP A 78 -15.19 -0.33 -1.17
CA ASP A 78 -14.00 -0.35 -0.32
C ASP A 78 -12.90 0.53 -0.94
N ALA A 79 -13.12 1.84 -1.01
CA ALA A 79 -12.16 2.77 -1.59
C ALA A 79 -10.80 2.72 -0.86
N ALA A 80 -10.80 2.65 0.47
CA ALA A 80 -9.57 2.60 1.27
C ALA A 80 -8.77 1.31 1.03
N GLY A 81 -9.43 0.16 0.98
CA GLY A 81 -8.78 -1.11 0.68
C GLY A 81 -8.23 -1.17 -0.75
N ALA A 82 -8.97 -0.60 -1.72
CA ALA A 82 -8.52 -0.51 -3.11
C ALA A 82 -7.27 0.34 -3.25
N CYS A 83 -7.23 1.51 -2.61
CA CYS A 83 -6.06 2.38 -2.62
C CYS A 83 -4.83 1.72 -1.98
N ARG A 84 -4.99 1.12 -0.79
CA ARG A 84 -3.90 0.40 -0.13
C ARG A 84 -3.34 -0.72 -1.01
N LEU A 85 -4.21 -1.51 -1.66
CA LEU A 85 -3.77 -2.56 -2.57
C LEU A 85 -2.93 -1.97 -3.72
N LEU A 86 -3.42 -0.91 -4.36
CA LEU A 86 -2.71 -0.30 -5.47
C LEU A 86 -1.37 0.29 -5.02
N ASP A 87 -1.30 0.93 -3.86
CA ASP A 87 -0.06 1.44 -3.29
C ASP A 87 0.96 0.31 -3.03
N GLU A 88 0.53 -0.81 -2.44
CA GLU A 88 1.38 -1.98 -2.17
C GLU A 88 1.92 -2.64 -3.45
N HIS A 89 1.10 -2.64 -4.52
CA HIS A 89 1.44 -3.21 -5.81
C HIS A 89 2.25 -2.26 -6.70
N THR A 90 2.22 -0.96 -6.40
CA THR A 90 2.98 0.05 -7.14
C THR A 90 4.44 -0.01 -6.77
N ARG A 91 5.26 -0.51 -7.70
CA ARG A 91 6.72 -0.54 -7.57
C ARG A 91 7.34 0.14 -8.76
N TRP A 92 8.46 0.84 -8.52
CA TRP A 92 9.23 1.47 -9.57
C TRP A 92 9.56 0.48 -10.70
N GLY A 93 9.22 0.88 -11.93
CA GLY A 93 9.48 0.08 -13.14
C GLY A 93 8.51 -1.09 -13.38
N ARG A 94 7.47 -1.27 -12.56
CA ARG A 94 6.45 -2.29 -12.79
C ARG A 94 5.06 -1.66 -12.88
N ASP A 95 4.34 -1.99 -13.94
CA ASP A 95 2.97 -1.56 -14.12
C ASP A 95 2.00 -2.57 -13.47
N PRO A 96 1.26 -2.19 -12.41
CA PRO A 96 0.31 -3.10 -11.79
C PRO A 96 -0.85 -3.45 -12.72
N PHE A 97 -1.19 -2.58 -13.68
CA PHE A 97 -2.32 -2.75 -14.60
C PHE A 97 -1.97 -3.52 -15.88
N ALA A 98 -0.68 -3.85 -16.09
CA ALA A 98 -0.21 -4.49 -17.31
C ALA A 98 -0.97 -5.80 -17.61
N PRO A 99 -1.25 -6.10 -18.89
CA PRO A 99 -1.86 -7.35 -19.29
C PRO A 99 -0.91 -8.54 -19.07
N VAL A 100 -1.46 -9.75 -19.15
CA VAL A 100 -0.64 -10.96 -19.18
C VAL A 100 0.24 -10.93 -20.45
N PRO A 101 1.57 -11.15 -20.35
CA PRO A 101 2.43 -11.13 -21.51
C PRO A 101 2.01 -12.17 -22.56
N PRO A 102 2.10 -11.86 -23.85
CA PRO A 102 1.77 -12.81 -24.90
C PRO A 102 2.69 -14.04 -24.82
N GLY A 103 2.15 -15.23 -25.10
CA GLY A 103 2.89 -16.48 -25.03
C GLY A 103 3.09 -17.02 -23.61
N THR A 104 2.51 -16.38 -22.58
CA THR A 104 2.45 -16.96 -21.24
C THR A 104 1.66 -18.27 -21.27
N SER A 105 2.21 -19.34 -20.69
CA SER A 105 1.51 -20.61 -20.56
C SER A 105 0.47 -20.53 -19.44
N CYS A 106 -0.80 -20.42 -19.82
CA CYS A 106 -1.93 -20.29 -18.90
C CYS A 106 -2.79 -21.56 -18.90
N THR A 107 -3.41 -21.89 -17.76
CA THR A 107 -4.36 -23.00 -17.70
C THR A 107 -5.66 -22.61 -18.38
N LEU A 108 -6.35 -23.57 -19.01
CA LEU A 108 -7.65 -23.33 -19.67
C LEU A 108 -8.84 -23.30 -18.68
N LEU A 109 -8.58 -22.91 -17.42
CA LEU A 109 -9.61 -22.83 -16.40
C LEU A 109 -10.45 -21.56 -16.62
N TYR A 110 -11.72 -21.75 -16.93
CA TYR A 110 -12.67 -20.65 -17.07
C TYR A 110 -13.25 -20.24 -15.71
N GLY A 111 -13.11 -18.96 -15.37
CA GLY A 111 -13.48 -18.39 -14.06
C GLY A 111 -14.80 -17.62 -14.03
N GLY A 112 -15.59 -17.72 -15.11
CA GLY A 112 -16.89 -17.06 -15.27
C GLY A 112 -16.88 -15.87 -16.23
N PRO A 113 -18.05 -15.27 -16.50
CA PRO A 113 -18.21 -14.24 -17.53
C PRO A 113 -17.82 -12.82 -17.10
N ALA A 114 -17.45 -12.64 -15.84
CA ALA A 114 -17.19 -11.31 -15.29
C ALA A 114 -16.04 -10.61 -16.02
N THR A 115 -16.26 -9.35 -16.36
CA THR A 115 -15.27 -8.46 -16.96
C THR A 115 -15.20 -7.16 -16.18
N ALA A 116 -14.05 -6.51 -16.22
CA ALA A 116 -13.86 -5.18 -15.67
C ALA A 116 -13.00 -4.33 -16.58
N HIS A 117 -13.26 -3.02 -16.61
CA HIS A 117 -12.47 -2.05 -17.33
C HIS A 117 -12.09 -0.92 -16.37
N VAL A 118 -10.79 -0.69 -16.22
CA VAL A 118 -10.22 0.30 -15.31
C VAL A 118 -9.58 1.40 -16.14
N THR A 119 -10.02 2.62 -15.94
CA THR A 119 -9.51 3.81 -16.64
C THR A 119 -9.15 4.91 -15.67
N GLY A 120 -8.25 5.81 -16.03
CA GLY A 120 -7.96 7.02 -15.26
C GLY A 120 -6.48 7.33 -15.18
N THR A 121 -6.04 7.81 -14.02
CA THR A 121 -4.63 8.14 -13.75
C THR A 121 -4.18 7.51 -12.45
N TRP A 122 -2.99 6.91 -12.47
CA TRP A 122 -2.35 6.30 -11.30
C TRP A 122 -0.85 6.58 -11.30
N ALA A 123 -0.32 7.13 -10.21
CA ALA A 123 1.06 7.55 -10.05
C ALA A 123 1.57 8.40 -11.24
N GLY A 124 0.74 9.32 -11.71
CA GLY A 124 1.01 10.20 -12.85
C GLY A 124 1.01 9.52 -14.23
N ARG A 125 0.58 8.25 -14.32
CA ARG A 125 0.48 7.49 -15.58
C ARG A 125 -0.99 7.27 -15.95
N PRO A 126 -1.36 7.42 -17.24
CA PRO A 126 -2.69 7.04 -17.69
C PRO A 126 -2.87 5.52 -17.56
N VAL A 127 -4.06 5.12 -17.13
CA VAL A 127 -4.47 3.73 -17.00
C VAL A 127 -5.61 3.48 -17.97
N ASP A 128 -5.48 2.41 -18.75
CA ASP A 128 -6.53 1.79 -19.55
C ASP A 128 -6.27 0.28 -19.53
N ALA A 129 -7.02 -0.45 -18.72
CA ALA A 129 -6.80 -1.87 -18.48
C ALA A 129 -8.12 -2.64 -18.43
N SER A 130 -8.21 -3.65 -19.28
CA SER A 130 -9.30 -4.62 -19.27
C SER A 130 -8.91 -5.88 -18.50
N TYR A 131 -9.89 -6.46 -17.80
CA TYR A 131 -9.79 -7.69 -17.04
C TYR A 131 -10.93 -8.62 -17.46
N ASP A 132 -10.61 -9.88 -17.63
CA ASP A 132 -11.56 -10.96 -17.81
C ASP A 132 -11.16 -12.15 -16.91
N ARG A 133 -11.88 -13.26 -17.04
CA ARG A 133 -11.66 -14.49 -16.29
C ARG A 133 -11.68 -15.70 -17.23
N GLY A 134 -11.17 -15.52 -18.44
CA GLY A 134 -11.19 -16.51 -19.52
C GLY A 134 -10.26 -17.71 -19.27
N ASP A 135 -9.15 -17.50 -18.57
CA ASP A 135 -8.12 -18.48 -18.29
C ASP A 135 -7.49 -18.28 -16.89
N GLY A 136 -6.60 -19.20 -16.48
CA GLY A 136 -5.97 -19.16 -15.16
C GLY A 136 -5.07 -17.95 -14.89
N CYS A 137 -4.46 -17.36 -15.92
CA CYS A 137 -3.64 -16.16 -15.77
C CYS A 137 -4.52 -14.93 -15.55
N GLU A 138 -5.61 -14.80 -16.31
CA GLU A 138 -6.55 -13.69 -16.17
C GLU A 138 -7.34 -13.78 -14.85
N ILE A 139 -7.70 -14.99 -14.40
CA ILE A 139 -8.25 -15.19 -13.04
C ILE A 139 -7.26 -14.70 -11.98
N GLY A 140 -5.98 -15.11 -12.06
CA GLY A 140 -4.96 -14.68 -11.12
C GLY A 140 -4.64 -13.18 -11.21
N ARG A 141 -4.88 -12.54 -12.35
CA ARG A 141 -4.74 -11.09 -12.53
C ARG A 141 -5.93 -10.34 -11.92
N TRP A 142 -7.15 -10.86 -12.10
CA TRP A 142 -8.35 -10.36 -11.42
C TRP A 142 -8.19 -10.42 -9.90
N ASP A 143 -7.81 -11.58 -9.37
CA ASP A 143 -7.77 -11.82 -7.93
C ASP A 143 -6.71 -10.96 -7.22
N ARG A 144 -5.60 -10.63 -7.90
CA ARG A 144 -4.58 -9.68 -7.40
C ARG A 144 -5.08 -8.23 -7.33
N MET A 145 -6.18 -7.91 -8.00
CA MET A 145 -6.81 -6.60 -7.95
C MET A 145 -7.97 -6.52 -6.95
N VAL A 146 -8.24 -7.56 -6.16
CA VAL A 146 -9.23 -7.49 -5.07
C VAL A 146 -8.59 -6.75 -3.88
N PRO A 147 -9.20 -5.66 -3.33
CA PRO A 147 -10.62 -5.33 -3.45
C PRO A 147 -11.00 -4.24 -4.47
N LEU A 148 -10.09 -3.70 -5.29
CA LEU A 148 -10.46 -2.78 -6.39
C LEU A 148 -11.45 -3.43 -7.38
N LEU A 149 -11.28 -4.72 -7.64
CA LEU A 149 -12.27 -5.54 -8.34
C LEU A 149 -13.09 -6.35 -7.35
N PRO A 150 -14.35 -6.68 -7.67
CA PRO A 150 -15.17 -7.46 -6.76
C PRO A 150 -14.64 -8.89 -6.67
N ARG A 151 -14.72 -9.43 -5.46
CA ARG A 151 -14.43 -10.84 -5.21
C ARG A 151 -15.50 -11.71 -5.88
N MET A 152 -15.06 -12.71 -6.64
CA MET A 152 -15.90 -13.63 -7.38
C MET A 152 -16.01 -14.97 -6.63
N GLY A 153 -17.13 -15.20 -5.92
CA GLY A 153 -17.34 -16.38 -5.08
C GLY A 153 -16.41 -16.47 -3.85
N GLY A 154 -16.74 -17.20 -2.78
CA GLY A 154 -17.89 -18.09 -2.58
C GLY A 154 -19.17 -17.40 -2.13
N SER A 155 -20.29 -18.07 -2.35
CA SER A 155 -21.50 -17.86 -1.59
C SER A 155 -21.18 -17.91 -0.09
N GLU A 156 -21.50 -16.84 0.62
CA GLU A 156 -21.67 -16.82 2.07
C GLU A 156 -20.41 -17.06 2.93
N GLU A 157 -19.59 -16.02 3.06
CA GLU A 157 -19.17 -15.62 4.41
C GLU A 157 -19.98 -14.37 4.78
N GLY A 158 -21.29 -14.56 4.75
CA GLY A 158 -22.17 -13.76 5.57
C GLY A 158 -21.98 -14.23 7.01
N GLU A 159 -21.07 -13.59 7.75
CA GLU A 159 -21.20 -13.45 9.20
C GLU A 159 -22.37 -12.48 9.48
N GLY A 160 -23.56 -12.90 9.04
CA GLY A 160 -24.84 -12.39 9.47
C GLY A 160 -25.41 -13.45 10.38
N ALA A 161 -25.21 -13.29 11.69
CA ALA A 161 -25.82 -14.09 12.72
C ALA A 161 -27.36 -14.09 12.58
N GLY A 162 -27.85 -15.04 11.79
CA GLY A 162 -29.26 -15.34 11.59
C GLY A 162 -29.77 -16.15 12.77
N ARG A 163 -30.46 -15.46 13.66
CA ARG A 163 -31.36 -16.05 14.66
C ARG A 163 -32.43 -16.88 13.94
N GLY A 164 -32.65 -18.12 14.39
CA GLY A 164 -33.99 -18.72 14.36
C GLY A 164 -34.09 -20.22 14.08
N ALA A 165 -34.88 -20.87 14.94
CA ALA A 165 -35.46 -22.22 14.87
C ALA A 165 -34.49 -23.37 15.19
N GLY A 166 -34.71 -24.18 16.23
CA GLY A 166 -35.99 -24.66 16.74
C GLY A 166 -36.30 -26.01 16.11
N GLN A 167 -35.73 -27.08 16.69
CA GLN A 167 -36.17 -28.46 16.49
C GLN A 167 -36.19 -29.12 17.86
N GLY A 168 -37.39 -29.43 18.32
CA GLY A 168 -37.66 -30.18 19.53
C GLY A 168 -37.73 -31.68 19.27
N GLY A 169 -37.71 -32.43 20.37
CA GLY A 169 -38.27 -33.77 20.47
C GLY A 169 -37.24 -34.90 20.49
N GLY A 170 -37.04 -35.50 21.67
CA GLY A 170 -36.32 -36.77 21.77
C GLY A 170 -35.99 -37.25 23.18
N SER A 171 -36.98 -37.87 23.82
CA SER A 171 -36.88 -38.91 24.86
C SER A 171 -36.30 -38.58 26.23
N GLY A 172 -37.21 -38.66 27.21
CA GLY A 172 -36.87 -38.79 28.61
C GLY A 172 -36.33 -40.17 28.98
N SER A 173 -35.55 -40.18 30.06
CA SER A 173 -35.57 -41.20 31.11
C SER A 173 -35.08 -40.53 32.38
N GLY A 174 -35.94 -40.55 33.40
CA GLY A 174 -35.63 -40.01 34.71
C GLY A 174 -34.69 -40.93 35.50
N ALA A 175 -34.00 -40.35 36.47
CA ALA A 175 -33.93 -40.79 37.88
C ALA A 175 -32.72 -40.16 38.57
N GLY A 176 -32.91 -39.71 39.81
CA GLY A 176 -31.84 -39.67 40.81
C GLY A 176 -31.34 -38.29 41.21
N ALA A 177 -32.08 -37.64 42.10
CA ALA A 177 -31.49 -36.65 42.99
C ALA A 177 -30.51 -37.36 43.95
N GLY A 178 -29.23 -37.03 43.85
CA GLY A 178 -28.19 -37.46 44.77
C GLY A 178 -27.35 -36.26 45.16
N ALA A 179 -27.60 -35.72 46.36
CA ALA A 179 -26.71 -34.77 47.00
C ALA A 179 -25.38 -35.47 47.30
N GLY A 180 -24.28 -34.91 46.78
CA GLY A 180 -22.95 -35.50 46.90
C GLY A 180 -21.84 -34.46 46.81
N VAL A 181 -21.59 -33.84 47.97
CA VAL A 181 -20.30 -33.34 48.50
C VAL A 181 -19.28 -32.68 47.55
N CYS A 182 -18.88 -31.47 47.96
CA CYS A 182 -17.68 -30.76 47.50
C CYS A 182 -16.42 -31.66 47.60
N GLY A 183 -15.87 -32.03 46.45
CA GLY A 183 -14.55 -32.66 46.32
C GLY A 183 -13.59 -31.72 45.61
N ALA A 184 -12.81 -30.95 46.38
CA ALA A 184 -11.66 -30.23 45.89
C ALA A 184 -10.59 -31.22 45.42
N LEU A 185 -10.37 -31.31 44.11
CA LEU A 185 -9.20 -31.98 43.55
C LEU A 185 -8.28 -30.92 42.96
N GLY A 186 -7.22 -30.63 43.71
CA GLY A 186 -6.07 -29.84 43.28
C GLY A 186 -5.44 -30.48 42.05
N GLY A 187 -5.70 -29.89 40.89
CA GLY A 187 -4.99 -30.16 39.65
C GLY A 187 -3.59 -29.58 39.72
N ARG A 188 -2.59 -30.46 39.83
CA ARG A 188 -1.17 -30.12 39.73
C ARG A 188 -0.91 -29.59 38.32
N ILE A 189 -0.58 -28.31 38.21
CA ILE A 189 0.04 -27.72 37.01
C ILE A 189 1.42 -28.36 36.79
N GLY A 190 1.46 -29.44 36.02
CA GLY A 190 2.69 -30.00 35.49
C GLY A 190 3.29 -29.06 34.46
N SER A 191 4.45 -28.49 34.76
CA SER A 191 5.21 -27.66 33.84
C SER A 191 5.58 -28.44 32.58
N VAL A 192 5.02 -28.06 31.43
CA VAL A 192 5.47 -28.56 30.12
C VAL A 192 6.84 -27.96 29.83
N LYS A 193 7.89 -28.77 30.00
CA LYS A 193 9.25 -28.44 29.59
C LYS A 193 9.36 -28.56 28.06
N VAL A 194 9.29 -27.41 27.38
CA VAL A 194 9.63 -27.30 25.95
C VAL A 194 11.09 -27.73 25.78
N ARG A 195 11.31 -28.95 25.28
CA ARG A 195 12.62 -29.35 24.75
C ARG A 195 12.80 -28.67 23.40
N GLY A 196 13.63 -27.63 23.39
CA GLY A 196 14.18 -27.07 22.17
C GLY A 196 14.91 -28.15 21.38
N ARG A 197 14.40 -28.45 20.18
CA ARG A 197 15.12 -29.26 19.19
C ARG A 197 16.08 -28.32 18.45
N THR A 198 17.30 -28.21 18.95
CA THR A 198 18.44 -27.71 18.18
C THR A 198 18.77 -28.74 17.10
N ARG A 199 18.35 -28.48 15.85
CA ARG A 199 18.96 -29.14 14.69
C ARG A 199 20.09 -28.26 14.19
N GLY A 200 21.30 -28.75 14.45
CA GLY A 200 22.37 -28.93 13.46
C GLY A 200 22.77 -27.71 12.66
N ALA A 201 23.87 -27.10 13.11
CA ALA A 201 24.74 -26.26 12.30
C ALA A 201 25.28 -27.02 11.07
N GLY A 202 25.26 -26.36 9.93
CA GLY A 202 26.05 -26.64 8.73
C GLY A 202 26.38 -25.29 8.06
N PRO A 203 27.62 -25.05 7.59
CA PRO A 203 28.17 -23.71 7.46
C PRO A 203 28.00 -23.15 6.04
N CYS A 204 27.26 -22.04 5.91
CA CYS A 204 27.45 -21.07 4.84
C CYS A 204 27.45 -19.68 5.48
N ALA A 205 28.49 -19.40 6.26
CA ALA A 205 28.81 -18.06 6.70
C ALA A 205 29.35 -17.27 5.49
N HIS A 206 28.45 -16.72 4.68
CA HIS A 206 28.78 -15.49 3.98
C HIS A 206 28.57 -14.36 4.98
N ALA A 207 29.70 -13.91 5.53
CA ALA A 207 29.81 -12.70 6.30
C ALA A 207 29.16 -11.55 5.51
N PHE A 208 27.99 -11.10 5.96
CA PHE A 208 27.54 -9.74 5.70
C PHE A 208 28.42 -8.83 6.56
N ALA A 209 29.59 -8.49 6.04
CA ALA A 209 30.32 -7.32 6.49
C ALA A 209 29.50 -6.10 6.07
N VAL A 210 28.67 -5.59 6.97
CA VAL A 210 28.22 -4.20 6.94
C VAL A 210 29.48 -3.35 7.14
N THR A 211 30.14 -3.03 6.03
CA THR A 211 31.03 -1.89 5.97
C THR A 211 30.20 -0.75 5.42
N SER A 212 29.72 0.09 6.33
CA SER A 212 29.32 1.44 6.02
C SER A 212 30.55 2.20 5.52
N SER A 213 30.78 2.15 4.21
CA SER A 213 31.78 2.98 3.52
C SER A 213 31.08 3.92 2.54
N TRP A 214 30.42 4.94 3.10
CA TRP A 214 30.15 6.17 2.36
C TRP A 214 31.42 7.01 2.35
N ASP A 215 32.44 6.52 1.68
CA ASP A 215 33.56 7.33 1.21
C ASP A 215 34.34 6.46 0.23
N LEU A 216 34.28 6.79 -1.07
CA LEU A 216 35.44 6.83 -1.96
C LEU A 216 35.03 7.37 -3.33
N PRO A 217 35.91 8.16 -3.97
CA PRO A 217 35.62 8.99 -5.12
C PRO A 217 35.74 8.23 -6.45
N LEU A 218 35.06 8.78 -7.46
CA LEU A 218 35.34 8.69 -8.90
C LEU A 218 36.47 7.74 -9.32
N ILE A 219 36.11 6.50 -9.67
CA ILE A 219 36.93 5.65 -10.53
C ILE A 219 36.10 5.25 -11.74
N ARG A 220 36.52 5.76 -12.92
CA ARG A 220 36.09 5.32 -14.25
C ARG A 220 36.04 3.80 -14.29
N ARG A 221 34.85 3.20 -14.37
CA ARG A 221 34.72 1.83 -14.85
C ARG A 221 34.87 1.83 -16.36
N ARG A 222 36.13 1.64 -16.75
CA ARG A 222 36.62 1.19 -18.04
C ARG A 222 35.87 -0.07 -18.47
N GLU A 223 35.37 -0.07 -19.70
CA GLU A 223 34.80 -1.22 -20.39
C GLU A 223 35.70 -2.46 -20.26
N ARG A 224 35.09 -3.60 -19.93
CA ARG A 224 35.63 -4.93 -20.22
C ARG A 224 34.48 -5.85 -20.59
N ASN A 225 34.22 -5.96 -21.90
CA ASN A 225 33.82 -7.23 -22.50
C ASN A 225 34.99 -8.22 -22.36
N PRO A 226 34.70 -9.47 -21.98
CA PRO A 226 34.79 -10.60 -22.93
C PRO A 226 33.69 -11.68 -22.67
N CYS A 227 32.89 -12.12 -23.67
CA CYS A 227 33.11 -13.17 -24.71
C CYS A 227 33.40 -14.59 -24.19
N PRO A 228 33.08 -15.67 -24.95
CA PRO A 228 32.23 -15.81 -26.14
C PRO A 228 30.90 -16.57 -25.89
#